data_AF-A0A7J2MW00-F1
#
_entry.id   AF-A0A7J2MW00-F1
#
_cell.length_a   1.000
_cell.length_b   1.000
_cell.length_c   1.000
_cell.angle_alpha   90.00
_cell.angle_beta   90.00
_cell.angle_gamma   90.00
#
_symmetry.space_group_name_H-M   'P 1'
#
loop_
_entity.id
_entity.type
_entity.pdbx_description
1 polymer ?
#
loop_
_entity_poly.entity_id
_entity_poly.type
_entity_poly.pdbx_seq_one_letter_code
_entity_poly.pdbx_strand_id
1 'polypeptide(L)' 'MIERIPSGIPGLDRYIQGGFEKGSLIVLEGGPGSGKTIFSIQFIYEGLKRGE' A
#
# COMPACT_ATOMS: atom_id res chain seq x y z
N MET A 1 -19.30 -5.39 -2.76
CA MET A 1 -18.26 -4.55 -2.13
C MET A 1 -16.94 -4.86 -2.81
N ILE A 2 -16.11 -3.85 -3.06
CA ILE A 2 -14.78 -4.02 -3.68
C ILE A 2 -13.82 -4.54 -2.59
N GLU A 3 -13.08 -5.62 -2.90
CA GLU A 3 -12.04 -6.15 -2.01
C GLU A 3 -10.89 -5.13 -1.90
N ARG A 4 -10.42 -4.85 -0.68
CA ARG A 4 -9.31 -3.92 -0.43
C ARG A 4 -8.11 -4.65 0.18
N ILE A 5 -6.92 -4.32 -0.31
CA ILE A 5 -5.63 -4.85 0.14
C ILE A 5 -4.95 -3.81 1.04
N PRO A 6 -4.70 -4.11 2.33
CA PRO A 6 -4.04 -3.18 3.24
C PRO A 6 -2.64 -2.79 2.75
N SER A 7 -2.31 -1.50 2.89
CA SER A 7 -1.00 -1.00 2.49
C SER A 7 0.12 -1.51 3.42
N GLY A 8 -0.23 -2.02 4.60
CA GLY A 8 0.73 -2.39 5.64
C GLY A 8 1.19 -1.21 6.50
N ILE A 9 0.61 -0.02 6.28
CA ILE A 9 0.91 1.20 7.03
C ILE A 9 -0.38 1.61 7.75
N PRO A 10 -0.54 1.26 9.04
CA PRO A 10 -1.80 1.46 9.76
C PRO A 10 -2.27 2.92 9.77
N GLY A 11 -1.34 3.86 9.75
CA GLY A 11 -1.65 5.29 9.65
C GLY A 11 -2.36 5.63 8.34
N LEU A 12 -1.86 5.11 7.21
CA LEU A 12 -2.42 5.35 5.88
C LEU A 12 -3.72 4.58 5.67
N ASP A 13 -3.77 3.30 6.06
CA ASP A 13 -4.93 2.44 5.86
C ASP A 13 -6.20 3.04 6.47
N ARG A 14 -6.09 3.73 7.61
CA ARG A 14 -7.21 4.47 8.22
C ARG A 14 -7.78 5.59 7.33
N TYR A 15 -6.95 6.22 6.50
CA TYR A 15 -7.37 7.27 5.58
C TYR A 15 -7.89 6.74 4.24
N ILE A 16 -7.44 5.56 3.81
CA ILE A 16 -7.81 4.95 2.52
C ILE A 16 -8.80 3.79 2.67
N GLN A 17 -9.71 3.85 3.64
CA GLN A 17 -10.78 2.87 3.85
C GLN A 17 -10.27 1.43 4.05
N GLY A 18 -9.11 1.27 4.68
CA GLY A 18 -8.49 -0.01 4.98
C GLY A 18 -7.57 -0.56 3.88
N GLY A 19 -7.39 0.14 2.76
CA GLY A 19 -6.39 -0.25 1.75
C GLY A 19 -6.75 0.11 0.30
N PHE A 20 -5.91 -0.38 -0.61
CA PHE A 20 -6.10 -0.19 -2.05
C PHE A 20 -7.11 -1.17 -2.63
N GLU A 21 -7.84 -0.77 -3.67
CA GLU A 21 -8.78 -1.66 -4.34
C GLU A 21 -8.03 -2.78 -5.06
N LYS A 22 -8.43 -4.04 -4.86
CA LYS A 22 -7.78 -5.19 -5.50
C LYS A 22 -7.92 -5.12 -7.02
N GLY A 23 -6.80 -5.33 -7.72
CA GLY A 23 -6.74 -5.27 -9.19
C GLY A 23 -6.68 -3.84 -9.74
N SER A 24 -6.52 -2.82 -8.89
CA SER A 24 -6.32 -1.44 -9.33
C SER A 24 -4.86 -1.16 -9.71
N LEU A 25 -4.68 -0.12 -10.53
CA LEU A 25 -3.37 0.49 -10.81
C LEU A 25 -3.19 1.70 -9.90
N ILE A 26 -2.18 1.68 -9.03
CA ILE A 26 -1.86 2.78 -8.14
C ILE A 26 -0.61 3.52 -8.63
N VAL A 27 -0.70 4.84 -8.75
CA VAL A 27 0.44 5.72 -9.04
C VAL A 27 0.95 6.33 -7.74
N LEU A 28 2.23 6.13 -7.45
CA LEU A 28 2.89 6.70 -6.26
C LEU A 28 3.82 7.84 -6.67
N GLU A 29 3.41 9.07 -6.37
CA GLU A 29 4.14 10.30 -6.72
C GLU A 29 4.80 10.95 -5.49
N GLY A 30 5.91 11.64 -5.71
CA GLY A 30 6.57 12.46 -4.69
C GLY A 30 7.97 12.89 -5.12
N GLY A 31 8.52 13.94 -4.49
CA GLY A 31 9.86 14.46 -4.77
C GLY A 31 11.01 13.48 -4.42
N PRO A 32 12.27 13.79 -4.78
CA PRO A 32 13.42 13.01 -4.34
C PRO A 32 13.47 12.85 -2.82
N GLY A 33 13.84 11.67 -2.33
CA GLY A 33 13.92 11.40 -0.88
C GLY A 33 12.58 11.22 -0.15
N SER A 34 11.43 11.30 -0.84
CA SER A 34 10.11 11.18 -0.20
C SER A 34 9.71 9.77 0.26
N GLY A 35 10.60 8.77 0.13
CA GLY A 35 10.35 7.41 0.60
C GLY A 35 9.52 6.51 -0.32
N LYS A 36 9.33 6.83 -1.60
CA LYS A 36 8.54 5.99 -2.55
C LYS A 36 9.01 4.54 -2.62
N THR A 37 10.31 4.32 -2.78
CA THR A 37 10.89 2.96 -2.80
C THR A 37 10.67 2.23 -1.48
N ILE A 38 10.80 2.94 -0.36
CA ILE A 38 10.55 2.38 0.97
C ILE A 38 9.08 1.98 1.09
N PHE A 39 8.15 2.83 0.67
CA PHE A 39 6.72 2.53 0.63
C PHE A 39 6.43 1.26 -0.17
N SER A 40 6.97 1.16 -1.39
CA SER A 40 6.77 0.00 -2.26
C SER A 40 7.31 -1.29 -1.64
N ILE A 41 8.50 -1.24 -1.02
CA ILE A 41 9.09 -2.39 -0.34
C ILE A 41 8.26 -2.80 0.87
N GLN A 42 7.78 -1.85 1.67
CA GLN A 42 6.90 -2.13 2.82
C GLN A 42 5.61 -2.82 2.37
N PHE A 43 4.99 -2.35 1.28
CA PHE A 43 3.79 -2.98 0.72
C PHE A 43 4.05 -4.43 0.31
N ILE A 44 5.14 -4.69 -0.42
CA ILE A 44 5.54 -6.04 -0.84
C ILE A 44 5.84 -6.93 0.37
N TYR A 45 6.60 -6.41 1.33
CA TYR A 45 6.99 -7.15 2.53
C TYR A 45 5.78 -7.56 3.38
N GLU A 46 4.80 -6.67 3.55
CA GLU A 46 3.57 -7.01 4.27
C GLU A 46 2.69 -7.99 3.46
N GLY A 47 2.69 -7.92 2.14
CA GLY A 47 2.08 -8.95 1.28
C GLY A 47 2.71 -10.34 1.50
N LEU A 48 4.04 -10.42 1.51
CA LEU A 48 4.77 -11.67 1.80
C LEU A 48 4.41 -12.24 3.17
N LYS A 49 4.29 -11.41 4.21
CA LYS A 49 3.89 -11.84 5.56
C LYS A 49 2.47 -12.39 5.62
N ARG A 50 1.59 -11.97 4.70
CA ARG A 50 0.20 -12.44 4.57
C ARG A 50 0.07 -13.66 3.66
N GLY A 51 1.13 -14.06 2.97
CA GLY A 51 1.13 -15.21 2.05
C GLY A 51 0.48 -14.91 0.70
N GLU A 52 0.54 -13.65 0.25
CA GLU A 52 0.10 -13.22 -1.09
C GLU A 52 1.11 -13.60 -2.20
#